data_AF-A0A2H3U2T3-F1
#
_entry.id   AF-A0A2H3U2T3-F1
#
_cell.length_a   1.000
_cell.length_b   1.000
_cell.length_c   1.000
_cell.angle_alpha   90.00
_cell.angle_beta   90.00
_cell.angle_gamma   90.00
#
_symmetry.space_group_name_H-M   'P 1'
#
loop_
_entity.id
_entity.type
_entity.pdbx_description
1 polymer ?
#
loop_
_entity_poly.entity_id
_entity_poly.type
_entity_poly.pdbx_seq_one_letter_code
_entity_poly.pdbx_strand_id
1 'polypeptide(L)'
;MANPTRFPHIVPLGGTQVPGLPNIPTGTSVGAGAFMLHHNPEAFPSPPRSRQCIARNLASAGLWRAAEALVLSDVLRGAMVIQDKTEIVEWLNAKIVDEKIEVHW
;
A
#
# COMPACT_ATOMS: atom_id res chain seq x y z
N MET A 1 -2.52 -8.36 -5.33
CA MET A 1 -3.51 -7.27 -5.48
C MET A 1 -2.79 -5.99 -5.11
N ALA A 2 -2.46 -5.12 -6.07
CA ALA A 2 -1.81 -3.84 -5.74
C ALA A 2 -2.86 -2.99 -5.03
N ASN A 3 -2.65 -2.72 -3.74
CA ASN A 3 -3.51 -1.83 -2.99
C ASN A 3 -3.41 -0.45 -3.65
N PRO A 4 -4.50 0.14 -4.18
CA PRO A 4 -4.42 1.46 -4.79
C PRO A 4 -3.91 2.43 -3.73
N THR A 5 -2.79 3.09 -4.03
CA THR A 5 -2.18 4.11 -3.17
C THR A 5 -3.29 5.06 -2.69
N ARG A 6 -3.49 5.12 -1.38
CA ARG A 6 -4.22 6.24 -0.80
C ARG A 6 -3.25 7.41 -0.73
N PHE A 7 -3.75 8.62 -0.89
CA PHE A 7 -2.97 9.82 -0.65
C PHE A 7 -3.15 10.21 0.82
N PRO A 8 -2.25 9.81 1.74
CA PRO A 8 -2.38 10.17 3.14
C PRO A 8 -2.10 11.66 3.32
N HIS A 9 -2.87 12.30 4.19
CA HIS A 9 -2.70 13.67 4.61
C HIS A 9 -2.97 13.77 6.10
N ILE A 10 -2.08 14.41 6.85
CA ILE A 10 -2.30 14.71 8.27
C ILE A 10 -2.99 16.06 8.37
N VAL A 11 -4.15 16.09 9.02
CA VAL A 11 -4.95 17.30 9.17
C VAL A 11 -4.16 18.36 9.98
N PRO A 12 -4.01 19.59 9.46
CA PRO A 12 -3.20 20.63 10.09
C PRO A 12 -3.81 21.17 11.40
N LEU A 13 -3.06 22.02 12.10
CA LEU A 13 -3.54 22.78 13.26
C LEU A 13 -4.77 23.63 12.87
N GLY A 14 -5.85 23.50 13.64
CA GLY A 14 -7.15 24.16 13.37
C GLY A 14 -8.21 23.24 12.75
N GLY A 15 -7.85 22.00 12.41
CA GLY A 15 -8.77 21.03 11.82
C GLY A 15 -8.93 21.19 10.31
N THR A 16 -9.85 20.44 9.71
CA THR A 16 -10.20 20.58 8.30
C THR A 16 -11.69 20.35 8.11
N GLN A 17 -12.32 21.29 7.43
CA GLN A 17 -13.71 21.19 7.00
C GLN A 17 -13.79 20.61 5.60
N VAL A 18 -14.47 19.48 5.46
CA VAL A 18 -14.81 18.88 4.17
C VAL A 18 -16.32 18.98 3.98
N PRO A 19 -16.82 19.47 2.82
CA PRO A 19 -18.25 19.56 2.58
C PRO A 19 -18.97 18.23 2.83
N GLY A 20 -20.06 18.26 3.59
CA GLY A 20 -20.85 17.08 3.94
C GLY A 20 -20.28 16.22 5.08
N LEU A 21 -19.14 16.59 5.66
CA LEU A 21 -18.57 15.91 6.83
C LEU A 21 -18.50 16.87 8.04
N PRO A 22 -18.52 16.32 9.28
CA PRO A 22 -18.15 17.09 10.47
C PRO A 22 -16.69 17.58 10.40
N ASN A 23 -16.36 18.57 11.23
CA ASN A 23 -14.99 19.08 11.32
C ASN A 23 -14.01 17.99 11.74
N ILE A 24 -13.02 17.76 10.88
CA ILE A 24 -12.00 16.74 11.11
C ILE A 24 -10.95 17.35 12.04
N PRO A 25 -10.67 16.73 13.20
CA PRO A 25 -9.71 17.28 14.17
C PRO A 25 -8.27 17.32 13.64
N THR A 26 -7.49 18.27 14.14
CA THR A 26 -6.03 18.34 13.95
C THR A 26 -5.35 17.02 14.29
N GLY A 27 -4.35 16.63 13.50
CA GLY A 27 -3.55 15.42 13.69
C GLY A 27 -4.22 14.15 13.19
N THR A 28 -5.49 14.22 12.77
CA THR A 28 -6.18 13.06 12.17
C THR A 28 -5.51 12.69 10.85
N SER A 29 -5.20 11.41 10.66
CA SER A 29 -4.74 10.88 9.37
C SER A 29 -5.94 10.58 8.48
N VAL A 30 -6.05 11.31 7.37
CA VAL A 30 -7.07 11.09 6.34
C VAL A 30 -6.43 10.62 5.05
N GLY A 31 -7.14 9.81 4.27
CA GLY A 31 -6.60 9.27 3.02
C GLY A 31 -7.65 9.22 1.93
N ALA A 32 -7.35 9.80 0.77
CA ALA A 32 -8.19 9.69 -0.42
C ALA A 32 -7.80 8.45 -1.22
N GLY A 33 -8.74 7.53 -1.43
CA GLY A 33 -8.52 6.37 -2.28
C GLY A 33 -8.67 6.73 -3.74
N ALA A 34 -7.59 6.64 -4.53
CA ALA A 34 -7.63 6.93 -5.96
C ALA A 34 -8.74 6.15 -6.68
N PHE A 35 -8.97 4.90 -6.30
CA PHE A 35 -10.07 4.10 -6.84
C PHE A 35 -11.44 4.78 -6.63
N MET A 36 -11.75 5.24 -5.43
CA MET A 36 -13.03 5.87 -5.10
C MET A 36 -13.22 7.18 -5.88
N LEU A 37 -12.17 7.99 -6.00
CA LEU A 37 -12.21 9.24 -6.76
C LEU A 37 -12.52 9.01 -8.25
N HIS A 38 -11.92 7.99 -8.86
CA HIS A 38 -12.14 7.67 -10.28
C HIS A 38 -13.51 7.04 -10.58
N HIS A 39 -14.24 6.60 -9.56
CA HIS A 39 -15.59 6.04 -9.68
C HIS A 39 -16.67 6.95 -9.08
N ASN A 40 -16.36 8.21 -8.78
CA ASN A 40 -17.38 9.17 -8.35
C ASN A 40 -18.33 9.45 -9.54
N PRO A 41 -19.62 9.05 -9.49
CA PRO A 41 -20.55 9.25 -10.59
C PRO A 41 -20.90 10.72 -10.83
N GLU A 42 -20.74 11.60 -9.84
CA GLU A 42 -20.97 13.04 -10.01
C GLU A 42 -19.88 13.69 -10.88
N ALA A 43 -18.63 13.23 -10.76
CA ALA A 43 -17.52 13.71 -11.56
C ALA A 43 -17.40 12.96 -12.90
N PHE A 44 -17.72 11.66 -12.90
CA PHE A 44 -17.66 10.78 -14.07
C PHE A 44 -18.98 10.00 -14.21
N PRO A 45 -19.99 10.55 -14.92
CA PRO A 45 -21.30 9.91 -15.08
C PRO A 45 -21.23 8.51 -15.72
N SER A 46 -20.21 8.26 -16.54
CA SER A 46 -19.82 6.93 -17.02
C SER A 46 -18.35 6.71 -16.67
N PRO A 47 -18.02 6.24 -15.46
CA PRO A 47 -16.65 6.14 -15.01
C PRO A 47 -15.87 5.17 -15.91
N PRO A 48 -14.68 5.56 -16.41
CA PRO A 48 -13.86 4.65 -17.19
C PRO A 48 -13.48 3.44 -16.32
N ARG A 49 -13.18 2.29 -16.94
CA ARG A 49 -12.56 1.18 -16.20
C ARG A 49 -11.38 1.74 -15.41
N SER A 50 -11.34 1.45 -14.11
CA SER A 50 -10.33 1.91 -13.14
C SER A 50 -8.98 2.18 -13.82
N ARG A 51 -8.41 3.38 -13.60
CA ARG A 51 -7.02 3.69 -14.01
C ARG A 51 -6.07 2.81 -13.20
N GLN A 52 -5.90 1.58 -13.64
CA GLN A 52 -4.97 0.63 -13.05
C GLN A 52 -3.55 1.07 -13.40
N CYS A 53 -2.60 0.73 -12.53
CA CYS A 53 -1.19 0.87 -12.84
C CYS A 53 -0.88 0.20 -14.19
N ILE A 54 -0.34 0.96 -15.14
CA ILE A 54 0.02 0.46 -16.48
C ILE A 54 1.03 -0.70 -16.39
N ALA A 55 1.87 -0.71 -15.35
CA ALA A 55 2.85 -1.73 -15.07
C ALA A 55 2.32 -2.89 -14.19
N ARG A 56 1.03 -2.95 -13.85
CA ARG A 56 0.47 -3.98 -12.94
C ARG A 56 0.84 -5.39 -13.37
N ASN A 57 0.70 -5.69 -14.65
CA ASN A 57 0.97 -7.02 -15.19
C ASN A 57 2.47 -7.34 -15.14
N LEU A 58 3.32 -6.38 -15.51
CA LEU A 58 4.77 -6.53 -15.47
C LEU A 58 5.27 -6.72 -14.04
N ALA A 59 4.83 -5.88 -13.10
CA ALA A 59 5.19 -5.99 -11.69
C ALA A 59 4.75 -7.34 -11.08
N SER A 60 3.53 -7.80 -11.43
CA SER A 60 3.05 -9.10 -10.98
C SER A 60 3.89 -10.24 -11.54
N ALA A 61 4.21 -10.21 -12.84
CA ALA A 61 5.07 -11.21 -13.46
C ALA A 61 6.47 -11.25 -12.83
N GLY A 62 7.08 -10.08 -12.58
CA GLY A 62 8.35 -9.97 -11.89
C GLY A 62 8.32 -10.58 -10.49
N LEU A 63 7.29 -10.28 -9.70
CA LEU A 63 7.12 -10.86 -8.36
C LEU A 63 7.03 -12.39 -8.40
N TRP A 64 6.22 -12.96 -9.30
CA TRP A 64 6.08 -14.41 -9.41
C TRP A 64 7.38 -15.09 -9.83
N ARG A 65 8.10 -14.52 -10.80
CA ARG A 65 9.39 -15.06 -11.25
C ARG A 65 10.47 -14.95 -10.19
N ALA A 66 10.51 -13.84 -9.44
CA ALA A 66 11.45 -13.69 -8.33
C ALA A 66 11.17 -14.70 -7.21
N ALA A 67 9.89 -14.91 -6.85
CA ALA A 67 9.49 -15.91 -5.87
C ALA A 67 9.83 -17.34 -6.31
N GLU A 68 9.56 -17.68 -7.58
CA GLU A 68 9.94 -18.96 -8.18
C GLU A 68 11.47 -19.17 -8.12
N ALA A 69 12.26 -18.19 -8.56
CA ALA A 69 13.71 -18.26 -8.53
C ALA A 69 14.27 -18.40 -7.10
N LEU A 70 13.69 -17.68 -6.12
CA LEU A 70 14.06 -17.78 -4.72
C LEU A 70 13.85 -19.20 -4.18
N VAL A 71 12.70 -19.81 -4.48
CA VAL A 71 12.37 -21.19 -4.07
C VAL A 71 13.29 -22.19 -4.75
N LEU A 72 13.48 -22.09 -6.06
CA LEU A 72 14.29 -23.04 -6.84
C LEU A 72 15.77 -22.96 -6.50
N SER A 73 16.29 -21.77 -6.18
CA SER A 73 17.69 -21.61 -5.76
C SER A 73 17.99 -22.19 -4.38
N ASP A 74 16.95 -22.39 -3.55
CA ASP A 74 17.06 -23.00 -2.23
C ASP A 74 18.08 -22.30 -1.31
N VAL A 75 18.38 -21.02 -1.59
CA VAL A 75 19.38 -20.21 -0.89
C VAL A 75 19.06 -20.00 0.60
N LEU A 76 17.79 -20.18 0.98
CA LEU A 76 17.32 -20.07 2.36
C LEU A 76 17.32 -21.40 3.12
N ARG A 77 17.87 -22.49 2.56
CA ARG A 77 17.95 -23.77 3.27
C ARG A 77 18.77 -23.62 4.55
N GLY A 78 18.17 -24.00 5.67
CA GLY A 78 18.79 -23.92 7.00
C GLY A 78 18.78 -22.52 7.62
N ALA A 79 18.28 -21.50 6.92
CA ALA A 79 18.21 -20.16 7.46
C ALA A 79 17.22 -20.08 8.64
N MET A 80 17.62 -19.37 9.69
CA MET A 80 16.80 -19.06 10.87
C MET A 80 16.51 -17.55 10.93
N VAL A 81 15.30 -17.20 11.33
CA VAL A 81 14.90 -15.79 11.48
C VAL A 81 15.57 -15.17 12.70
N ILE A 82 16.07 -13.94 12.57
CA ILE A 82 16.69 -13.21 13.70
C ILE A 82 15.62 -12.60 14.61
N GLN A 83 14.45 -12.30 14.04
CA GLN A 83 13.33 -11.65 14.73
C GLN A 83 12.08 -12.54 14.70
N ASP A 84 11.40 -12.61 15.83
CA ASP A 84 10.17 -13.42 15.98
C ASP A 84 8.96 -12.80 15.28
N LYS A 85 8.98 -11.48 15.06
CA LYS A 85 7.86 -10.72 14.53
C LYS A 85 8.32 -9.60 13.62
N THR A 86 7.74 -9.53 12.43
CA THR A 86 7.84 -8.37 11.55
C THR A 86 6.73 -7.37 11.88
N GLU A 87 7.10 -6.15 12.25
CA GLU A 87 6.13 -5.10 12.52
C GLU A 87 5.86 -4.26 11.28
N ILE A 88 4.59 -4.10 10.95
CA ILE A 88 4.14 -3.31 9.80
C ILE A 88 3.78 -1.91 10.30
N VAL A 89 4.54 -0.92 9.85
CA VAL A 89 4.35 0.52 10.15
C VAL A 89 3.20 1.08 9.31
N GLU A 90 3.18 0.72 8.02
CA GLU A 90 2.14 1.17 7.10
C GLU A 90 1.57 -0.01 6.33
N TRP A 91 0.39 -0.47 6.76
CA TRP A 91 -0.30 -1.59 6.11
C TRP A 91 -0.57 -1.34 4.62
N LEU A 92 -0.82 -0.08 4.23
CA LEU A 92 -1.23 0.27 2.88
C LEU A 92 -0.09 0.10 1.85
N ASN A 93 1.15 0.41 2.23
CA ASN A 93 2.35 0.26 1.42
C ASN A 93 3.21 -0.95 1.86
N ALA A 94 2.71 -1.76 2.80
CA ALA A 94 3.44 -2.83 3.47
C ALA A 94 4.82 -2.39 4.00
N LYS A 95 4.92 -1.15 4.51
CA LYS A 95 6.18 -0.65 5.08
C LYS A 95 6.41 -1.33 6.43
N ILE A 96 7.57 -1.94 6.60
CA ILE A 96 7.98 -2.61 7.83
C ILE A 96 9.00 -1.76 8.59
N VAL A 97 9.12 -2.00 9.90
CA VAL A 97 10.17 -1.40 10.73
C VAL A 97 11.55 -1.80 10.17
N ASP A 98 12.49 -0.87 10.15
CA ASP A 98 13.86 -1.00 9.64
C ASP A 98 14.01 -1.38 8.15
N GLU A 99 12.90 -1.56 7.42
CA GLU A 99 12.86 -1.92 6.00
C GLU A 99 13.66 -3.20 5.66
N LYS A 100 13.84 -4.10 6.64
CA LYS A 100 14.66 -5.31 6.53
C LYS A 100 13.98 -6.54 7.12
N ILE A 101 14.24 -7.69 6.50
CA ILE A 101 13.93 -9.02 7.03
C ILE A 101 15.25 -9.77 7.10
N GLU A 102 15.77 -9.95 8.31
CA GLU A 102 17.07 -10.56 8.53
C GLU A 102 16.96 -12.04 8.90
N VAL A 103 17.86 -12.83 8.33
CA VAL A 103 18.03 -14.26 8.60
C VAL A 103 19.52 -14.55 8.79
N HIS A 104 19.83 -15.65 9.47
CA HIS A 104 21.19 -16.18 9.58
C HIS A 104 21.20 -17.68 9.27
N TRP A 105 22.36 -18.19 8.86
CA TRP A 105 22.58 -19.62 8.59
C TRP A 105 23.38 -20.25 9.73
#